data_AF-A0A919AE13-F1
#
_entry.id   AF-A0A919AE13-F1
#
_cell.length_a   1.000
_cell.length_b   1.000
_cell.length_c   1.000
_cell.angle_alpha   90.00
_cell.angle_beta   90.00
_cell.angle_gamma   90.00
#
_symmetry.space_group_name_H-M   'P 1'
#
loop_
_entity.id
_entity.type
_entity.pdbx_description
1 polymer ?
#
loop_
_entity_poly.entity_id
_entity_poly.type
_entity_poly.pdbx_seq_one_letter_code
_entity_poly.pdbx_strand_id
1 'polypeptide(L)'
;MTVLPDGKPDAEPKEKQDGPDGKPGGHPDEAEGTAEEKTGGKAGAKAAGAKAAGAAAAGAAAAGAAAAGAAVPVAGGLPEFAGRWAGAVAGASGLALLLVSTRYGFQGDELYFLGAGQHLDWGYADQPALLPLLARVVDAASGGSLLALRLLPALLTVAGVLVAALTAREFGGARRAQLLTAAAYGFAPAVLISGHALSTMAVDLFLWTTVNWLLIRWVRTREDRLLLWSGLATALALQGKYLIVGFWLVVVVTVWAAGPRELLRRGPLWIGGAVAVVTSLPGLIWQARHDWPQLEMSGVLADEKILGGRAGFLPYLVVLSGGVFTVVLVYGLVRLLRAPHLAPYRFLAWTFLGLTAVFLVTGGRPAYVVGVFAPLWAAGAVELARGGGARWWRWLAAWPVVALTALVCVALSLPVYPVSQVTKTEQPANNPMTAETLRWPNLIDAVEEAYKTLPADARKRAVVVTQYYEEAGAVDHLGADRGLPDAYSGHRGYWYFGAPSDSSGPVLYVGSDVAKLKPYFSSVRKAARAAGGPGESYVDGVPVWVLDGRKQPWSEIWKDYGHLS
;
A
#
# COMPACT_ATOMS: atom_id res chain seq x y z
N MET A 1 41.46 46.89 21.46
CA MET A 1 40.41 47.50 22.29
C MET A 1 39.14 46.67 22.12
N THR A 2 38.93 45.64 22.95
CA THR A 2 38.01 45.60 24.13
C THR A 2 36.53 45.74 23.68
N VAL A 3 35.56 44.86 23.98
CA VAL A 3 35.28 43.95 25.11
C VAL A 3 34.28 42.85 24.65
N LEU A 4 34.48 41.61 25.10
CA LEU A 4 33.53 40.46 25.10
C LEU A 4 32.42 40.65 26.16
N PRO A 5 31.36 39.83 26.16
CA PRO A 5 31.21 39.03 27.38
C PRO A 5 30.85 37.56 27.15
N ASP A 6 31.61 36.70 27.86
CA ASP A 6 31.23 35.40 28.42
C ASP A 6 30.02 35.54 29.36
N GLY A 7 29.19 34.55 29.70
CA GLY A 7 29.12 33.12 29.43
C GLY A 7 28.12 32.46 30.38
N LYS A 8 27.37 31.46 29.88
CA LYS A 8 26.82 30.23 30.53
C LYS A 8 25.93 30.33 31.81
N PRO A 9 25.19 29.27 32.26
CA PRO A 9 25.31 27.84 31.92
C PRO A 9 24.01 27.03 31.67
N ASP A 10 24.23 25.90 30.98
CA ASP A 10 23.78 24.51 31.24
C ASP A 10 22.31 24.21 31.65
N ALA A 11 21.63 23.49 30.76
CA ALA A 11 20.38 22.78 31.02
C ALA A 11 20.69 21.31 31.34
N GLU A 12 20.27 20.87 32.52
CA GLU A 12 20.19 19.45 32.92
C GLU A 12 18.72 19.06 33.22
N PRO A 13 18.41 17.74 33.23
CA PRO A 13 17.14 17.20 32.78
C PRO A 13 16.08 17.12 33.90
N LYS A 14 14.80 17.16 33.51
CA LYS A 14 13.68 16.92 34.44
C LYS A 14 13.60 15.45 34.83
N GLU A 15 14.07 15.17 36.04
CA GLU A 15 13.87 13.93 36.78
C GLU A 15 12.45 13.87 37.37
N LYS A 16 11.85 12.66 37.32
CA LYS A 16 10.61 12.29 38.01
C LYS A 16 10.85 12.29 39.52
N GLN A 17 9.97 12.93 40.28
CA GLN A 17 9.83 12.68 41.71
C GLN A 17 8.57 11.89 41.99
N ASP A 18 8.77 10.69 42.55
CA ASP A 18 7.82 9.96 43.38
C ASP A 18 7.68 10.64 44.76
N GLY A 19 6.51 10.49 45.38
CA GLY A 19 6.25 10.80 46.78
C GLY A 19 4.87 10.32 47.23
N PRO A 20 4.69 9.93 48.50
CA PRO A 20 3.96 8.71 48.89
C PRO A 20 2.71 8.94 49.78
N ASP A 21 2.21 7.84 50.37
CA ASP A 21 1.20 7.70 51.44
C ASP A 21 -0.27 7.56 50.98
N GLY A 22 -1.10 6.61 51.44
CA GLY A 22 -0.98 5.60 52.48
C GLY A 22 -2.13 4.55 52.42
N LYS A 23 -1.83 3.37 52.94
CA LYS A 23 -2.63 2.14 53.18
C LYS A 23 -3.72 2.33 54.28
N PRO A 24 -4.42 1.28 54.81
CA PRO A 24 -5.11 0.10 54.23
C PRO A 24 -6.45 -0.27 54.97
N GLY A 25 -7.10 -1.37 54.56
CA GLY A 25 -8.05 -2.17 55.38
C GLY A 25 -9.06 -2.91 54.49
N GLY A 26 -9.26 -4.23 54.49
CA GLY A 26 -9.13 -5.27 55.52
C GLY A 26 -10.54 -5.78 55.89
N HIS A 27 -11.12 -6.72 55.12
CA HIS A 27 -11.36 -8.14 55.49
C HIS A 27 -12.78 -8.40 56.08
N PRO A 28 -13.25 -9.64 56.35
CA PRO A 28 -14.23 -10.38 55.54
C PRO A 28 -15.46 -10.89 56.37
N ASP A 29 -16.04 -12.05 55.98
CA ASP A 29 -17.03 -12.94 56.66
C ASP A 29 -18.47 -12.87 56.09
N GLU A 30 -19.07 -13.95 55.54
CA GLU A 30 -19.46 -15.29 56.06
C GLU A 30 -20.78 -15.33 56.86
N ALA A 31 -21.38 -16.54 56.85
CA ALA A 31 -22.62 -17.05 57.48
C ALA A 31 -23.91 -16.97 56.61
N GLU A 32 -24.42 -18.07 56.02
CA GLU A 32 -25.10 -19.26 56.60
C GLU A 32 -26.38 -18.98 57.40
N GLY A 33 -27.48 -19.69 57.05
CA GLY A 33 -28.70 -19.76 57.86
C GLY A 33 -29.96 -20.28 57.14
N THR A 34 -30.09 -21.62 57.10
CA THR A 34 -31.29 -22.46 57.40
C THR A 34 -32.71 -21.94 57.08
N ALA A 35 -33.49 -22.57 56.18
CA ALA A 35 -34.30 -23.81 56.32
C ALA A 35 -35.70 -23.62 56.98
N GLU A 36 -36.76 -23.93 56.21
CA GLU A 36 -38.07 -24.54 56.58
C GLU A 36 -39.01 -24.47 55.35
N GLU A 37 -39.15 -25.53 54.55
CA GLU A 37 -40.15 -26.61 54.63
C GLU A 37 -41.64 -26.16 54.57
N LYS A 38 -42.30 -26.46 53.43
CA LYS A 38 -43.65 -27.04 53.37
C LYS A 38 -44.00 -27.56 51.97
N THR A 39 -43.79 -28.86 51.82
CA THR A 39 -44.65 -29.88 51.18
C THR A 39 -45.81 -29.43 50.26
N GLY A 40 -45.91 -30.05 49.08
CA GLY A 40 -47.23 -30.42 48.51
C GLY A 40 -47.40 -30.45 46.99
N GLY A 41 -47.08 -31.60 46.37
CA GLY A 41 -47.96 -32.20 45.36
C GLY A 41 -47.73 -31.90 43.86
N LYS A 42 -47.79 -33.00 43.08
CA LYS A 42 -48.01 -33.11 41.61
C LYS A 42 -46.78 -33.35 40.73
N ALA A 43 -46.15 -34.50 40.93
CA ALA A 43 -45.49 -35.24 39.85
C ALA A 43 -46.58 -35.94 39.01
N GLY A 44 -46.70 -35.59 37.73
CA GLY A 44 -47.65 -36.28 36.82
C GLY A 44 -47.96 -35.58 35.49
N ALA A 45 -47.70 -34.27 35.35
CA ALA A 45 -48.05 -33.52 34.13
C ALA A 45 -46.86 -32.96 33.33
N LYS A 46 -45.62 -33.10 33.83
CA LYS A 46 -44.45 -32.41 33.25
C LYS A 46 -43.70 -33.19 32.16
N ALA A 47 -43.98 -34.48 32.00
CA ALA A 47 -43.26 -35.34 31.04
C ALA A 47 -43.86 -35.33 29.61
N ALA A 48 -45.16 -35.04 29.45
CA ALA A 48 -45.82 -35.00 28.13
C ALA A 48 -45.60 -33.67 27.39
N GLY A 49 -45.53 -32.54 28.12
CA GLY A 49 -45.29 -31.22 27.52
C GLY A 49 -43.85 -31.03 26.99
N ALA A 50 -42.86 -31.66 27.62
CA ALA A 50 -41.46 -31.57 27.19
C ALA A 50 -41.20 -32.31 25.87
N LYS A 51 -41.93 -33.40 25.60
CA LYS A 51 -41.79 -34.19 24.37
C LYS A 51 -42.46 -33.52 23.16
N ALA A 52 -43.58 -32.82 23.38
CA ALA A 52 -44.25 -32.03 22.35
C ALA A 52 -43.49 -30.74 21.98
N ALA A 53 -42.88 -30.07 22.98
CA ALA A 53 -42.03 -28.90 22.75
C ALA A 53 -40.72 -29.26 22.01
N GLY A 54 -40.13 -30.43 22.30
CA GLY A 54 -38.95 -30.94 21.60
C GLY A 54 -39.23 -31.30 20.13
N ALA A 55 -40.39 -31.87 19.81
CA ALA A 55 -40.78 -32.18 18.44
C ALA A 55 -41.11 -30.93 17.61
N ALA A 56 -41.74 -29.92 18.21
CA ALA A 56 -41.98 -28.62 17.57
C ALA A 56 -40.68 -27.84 17.33
N ALA A 57 -39.73 -27.89 18.28
CA ALA A 57 -38.40 -27.28 18.12
C ALA A 57 -37.55 -28.00 17.05
N ALA A 58 -37.64 -29.34 16.96
CA ALA A 58 -36.97 -30.11 15.91
C ALA A 58 -37.58 -29.86 14.52
N GLY A 59 -38.90 -29.71 14.43
CA GLY A 59 -39.59 -29.32 13.19
C GLY A 59 -39.26 -27.89 12.74
N ALA A 60 -39.14 -26.95 13.67
CA ALA A 60 -38.72 -25.57 13.39
C ALA A 60 -37.22 -25.47 13.02
N ALA A 61 -36.36 -26.30 13.63
CA ALA A 61 -34.95 -26.40 13.26
C ALA A 61 -34.73 -27.06 11.89
N ALA A 62 -35.54 -28.08 11.54
CA ALA A 62 -35.53 -28.70 10.22
C ALA A 62 -36.09 -27.76 9.13
N ALA A 63 -37.12 -26.98 9.44
CA ALA A 63 -37.63 -25.93 8.54
C ALA A 63 -36.65 -24.75 8.39
N GLY A 64 -35.93 -24.39 9.45
CA GLY A 64 -34.84 -23.39 9.42
C GLY A 64 -33.60 -23.86 8.65
N ALA A 65 -33.28 -25.16 8.70
CA ALA A 65 -32.20 -25.77 7.91
C ALA A 65 -32.57 -25.93 6.43
N ALA A 66 -33.84 -26.22 6.12
CA ALA A 66 -34.35 -26.23 4.74
C ALA A 66 -34.41 -24.81 4.13
N ALA A 67 -34.68 -23.78 4.95
CA ALA A 67 -34.64 -22.37 4.54
C ALA A 67 -33.21 -21.81 4.39
N ALA A 68 -32.19 -22.47 4.96
CA ALA A 68 -30.78 -22.08 4.81
C ALA A 68 -30.14 -22.57 3.49
N GLY A 69 -30.85 -23.38 2.70
CA GLY A 69 -30.39 -23.92 1.41
C GLY A 69 -31.06 -23.32 0.18
N ALA A 70 -32.10 -22.49 0.34
CA ALA A 70 -32.77 -21.84 -0.78
C ALA A 70 -32.15 -20.45 -1.00
N ALA A 71 -31.23 -20.35 -1.95
CA ALA A 71 -30.90 -19.08 -2.56
C ALA A 71 -32.21 -18.47 -3.06
N VAL A 72 -32.72 -17.43 -2.40
CA VAL A 72 -33.80 -16.60 -2.95
C VAL A 72 -33.27 -16.09 -4.28
N PRO A 73 -33.82 -16.52 -5.43
CA PRO A 73 -33.43 -15.97 -6.70
C PRO A 73 -33.82 -14.50 -6.63
N VAL A 74 -32.85 -13.59 -6.74
CA VAL A 74 -33.18 -12.20 -7.05
C VAL A 74 -33.88 -12.28 -8.40
N ALA A 75 -35.20 -12.12 -8.41
CA ALA A 75 -36.10 -12.39 -9.53
C ALA A 75 -35.98 -11.38 -10.70
N GLY A 76 -34.78 -10.85 -10.94
CA GLY A 76 -34.45 -10.00 -12.07
C GLY A 76 -33.01 -10.28 -12.51
N GLY A 77 -32.80 -10.39 -13.82
CA GLY A 77 -31.45 -10.50 -14.38
C GLY A 77 -30.54 -9.37 -13.92
N LEU A 78 -29.23 -9.60 -13.93
CA LEU A 78 -28.26 -8.54 -13.65
C LEU A 78 -28.52 -7.34 -14.57
N PRO A 79 -28.46 -6.10 -14.04
CA PRO A 79 -28.53 -4.91 -14.90
C PRO A 79 -27.48 -4.98 -16.02
N GLU A 80 -27.78 -4.35 -17.15
CA GLU A 80 -26.81 -4.20 -18.23
C GLU A 80 -25.55 -3.50 -17.70
N PHE A 81 -24.38 -3.92 -18.19
CA PHE A 81 -23.15 -3.22 -17.88
C PHE A 81 -23.15 -1.88 -18.62
N ALA A 82 -22.97 -0.78 -17.91
CA ALA A 82 -22.91 0.57 -18.46
C ALA A 82 -21.55 0.85 -19.14
N GLY A 83 -21.07 -0.08 -19.97
CA GLY A 83 -19.71 -0.12 -20.48
C GLY A 83 -19.27 1.16 -21.18
N ARG A 84 -20.12 1.76 -22.02
CA ARG A 84 -19.80 3.06 -22.66
C ARG A 84 -19.52 4.18 -21.66
N TRP A 85 -20.27 4.22 -20.56
CA TRP A 85 -20.17 5.30 -19.57
C TRP A 85 -19.07 5.01 -18.56
N ALA A 86 -18.93 3.76 -18.12
CA ALA A 86 -17.81 3.34 -17.29
C ALA A 86 -16.48 3.53 -18.03
N GLY A 87 -16.45 3.23 -19.33
CA GLY A 87 -15.33 3.50 -20.22
C GLY A 87 -15.02 4.98 -20.36
N ALA A 88 -16.01 5.86 -20.41
CA ALA A 88 -15.79 7.30 -20.40
C ALA A 88 -15.16 7.79 -19.08
N VAL A 89 -15.62 7.28 -17.94
CA VAL A 89 -15.02 7.60 -16.62
C VAL A 89 -13.58 7.07 -16.54
N ALA A 90 -13.36 5.82 -16.96
CA ALA A 90 -12.03 5.21 -16.99
C ALA A 90 -11.08 5.97 -17.94
N GLY A 91 -11.56 6.37 -19.11
CA GLY A 91 -10.82 7.19 -20.07
C GLY A 91 -10.47 8.56 -19.50
N ALA A 92 -11.38 9.20 -18.74
CA ALA A 92 -11.12 10.48 -18.08
C ALA A 92 -10.03 10.36 -17.00
N SER A 93 -10.06 9.31 -16.17
CA SER A 93 -8.99 9.07 -15.18
C SER A 93 -7.65 8.75 -15.86
N GLY A 94 -7.65 7.88 -16.88
CA GLY A 94 -6.45 7.55 -17.64
C GLY A 94 -5.84 8.77 -18.34
N LEU A 95 -6.69 9.60 -18.97
CA LEU A 95 -6.26 10.84 -19.60
C LEU A 95 -5.67 11.82 -18.58
N ALA A 96 -6.30 11.99 -17.41
CA ALA A 96 -5.78 12.84 -16.35
C ALA A 96 -4.38 12.39 -15.89
N LEU A 97 -4.17 11.09 -15.71
CA LEU A 97 -2.88 10.51 -15.33
C LEU A 97 -1.81 10.74 -16.41
N LEU A 98 -2.14 10.48 -17.68
CA LEU A 98 -1.19 10.60 -18.79
C LEU A 98 -0.81 12.05 -19.09
N LEU A 99 -1.77 12.98 -19.05
CA LEU A 99 -1.54 14.42 -19.32
C LEU A 99 -0.56 15.07 -18.34
N VAL A 100 -0.43 14.52 -17.13
CA VAL A 100 0.46 15.04 -16.09
C VAL A 100 1.66 14.13 -15.83
N SER A 101 1.74 12.97 -16.49
CA SER A 101 2.75 11.92 -16.26
C SER A 101 4.19 12.40 -16.41
N THR A 102 4.48 13.38 -17.26
CA THR A 102 5.84 13.90 -17.49
C THR A 102 6.05 15.32 -16.95
N ARG A 103 5.10 15.84 -16.19
CA ARG A 103 5.21 17.21 -15.65
C ARG A 103 6.34 17.33 -14.63
N TYR A 104 6.52 16.30 -13.79
CA TYR A 104 7.65 16.14 -12.86
C TYR A 104 8.52 14.95 -13.29
N GLY A 105 9.67 14.77 -12.63
CA GLY A 105 10.62 13.70 -12.92
C GLY A 105 10.16 12.33 -12.42
N PHE A 106 11.09 11.37 -12.50
CA PHE A 106 10.93 10.04 -11.94
C PHE A 106 10.73 10.09 -10.43
N GLN A 107 9.87 9.21 -9.92
CA GLN A 107 9.77 8.93 -8.49
C GLN A 107 10.94 8.04 -8.05
N GLY A 108 11.33 8.09 -6.78
CA GLY A 108 12.44 7.29 -6.24
C GLY A 108 12.30 5.79 -6.50
N ASP A 109 11.10 5.24 -6.27
CA ASP A 109 10.81 3.81 -6.54
C ASP A 109 10.90 3.47 -8.05
N GLU A 110 10.55 4.40 -8.94
CA GLU A 110 10.66 4.16 -10.39
C GLU A 110 12.12 4.03 -10.81
N LEU A 111 12.99 4.91 -10.30
CA LEU A 111 14.44 4.82 -10.51
C LEU A 111 15.03 3.55 -9.91
N TYR A 112 14.52 3.15 -8.74
CA TYR A 112 14.92 1.89 -8.12
C TYR A 112 14.52 0.69 -8.97
N PHE A 113 13.28 0.60 -9.46
CA PHE A 113 12.84 -0.52 -10.30
C PHE A 113 13.59 -0.57 -11.63
N LEU A 114 14.00 0.56 -12.20
CA LEU A 114 14.84 0.60 -13.38
C LEU A 114 16.23 0.00 -13.10
N GLY A 115 16.88 0.42 -12.01
CA GLY A 115 18.18 -0.14 -11.60
C GLY A 115 18.10 -1.62 -11.23
N ALA A 116 17.09 -2.00 -10.45
CA ALA A 116 16.78 -3.40 -10.13
C ALA A 116 16.47 -4.23 -11.39
N GLY A 117 15.85 -3.61 -12.40
CA GLY A 117 15.57 -4.22 -13.69
C GLY A 117 16.80 -4.56 -14.51
N GLN A 118 17.95 -3.91 -14.25
CA GLN A 118 19.24 -4.31 -14.81
C GLN A 118 19.88 -5.48 -14.05
N HIS A 119 19.40 -5.74 -12.83
CA HIS A 119 19.87 -6.78 -11.92
C HIS A 119 18.72 -7.76 -11.60
N LEU A 120 18.15 -8.37 -12.65
CA LEU A 120 17.02 -9.29 -12.48
C LEU A 120 17.41 -10.52 -11.65
N ASP A 121 16.65 -10.73 -10.57
CA ASP A 121 16.72 -11.92 -9.73
C ASP A 121 15.31 -12.38 -9.34
N TRP A 122 15.20 -13.52 -8.66
CA TRP A 122 13.94 -14.11 -8.24
C TRP A 122 13.25 -13.38 -7.08
N GLY A 123 13.96 -12.47 -6.40
CA GLY A 123 13.43 -11.61 -5.34
C GLY A 123 14.37 -10.45 -5.03
N TYR A 124 13.88 -9.47 -4.25
CA TYR A 124 14.64 -8.32 -3.77
C TYR A 124 14.36 -8.11 -2.27
N ALA A 125 15.17 -7.28 -1.61
CA ALA A 125 15.09 -7.07 -0.16
C ALA A 125 13.73 -6.54 0.32
N ASP A 126 13.09 -5.73 -0.50
CA ASP A 126 11.92 -4.91 -0.19
C ASP A 126 10.69 -5.20 -1.07
N GLN A 127 10.87 -5.90 -2.20
CA GLN A 127 9.78 -6.40 -3.04
C GLN A 127 10.12 -7.70 -3.78
N PRO A 128 9.11 -8.43 -4.32
CA PRO A 128 9.34 -9.50 -5.29
C PRO A 128 9.58 -8.98 -6.72
N ALA A 129 9.82 -9.90 -7.66
CA ALA A 129 10.47 -9.59 -8.94
C ALA A 129 9.61 -8.91 -10.02
N LEU A 130 8.29 -8.78 -9.85
CA LEU A 130 7.41 -8.31 -10.93
C LEU A 130 7.70 -6.87 -11.37
N LEU A 131 7.88 -5.95 -10.42
CA LEU A 131 8.04 -4.52 -10.73
C LEU A 131 9.37 -4.25 -11.45
N PRO A 132 10.52 -4.75 -10.97
CA PRO A 132 11.80 -4.67 -11.70
C PRO A 132 11.73 -5.28 -13.11
N LEU A 133 11.07 -6.44 -13.26
CA LEU A 133 10.89 -7.08 -14.57
C LEU A 133 10.07 -6.21 -15.52
N LEU A 134 8.96 -5.64 -15.06
CA LEU A 134 8.11 -4.76 -15.87
C LEU A 134 8.85 -3.46 -16.23
N ALA A 135 9.58 -2.88 -15.29
CA ALA A 135 10.41 -1.70 -15.53
C ALA A 135 11.46 -2.00 -16.62
N ARG A 136 12.18 -3.13 -16.53
CA ARG A 136 13.16 -3.55 -17.53
C ARG A 136 12.57 -3.70 -18.92
N VAL A 137 11.42 -4.36 -19.04
CA VAL A 137 10.75 -4.59 -20.33
C VAL A 137 10.32 -3.26 -20.96
N VAL A 138 9.71 -2.37 -20.18
CA VAL A 138 9.24 -1.08 -20.68
C VAL A 138 10.40 -0.17 -21.04
N ASP A 139 11.44 -0.14 -20.21
CA ASP A 139 12.66 0.63 -20.47
C ASP A 139 13.36 0.17 -21.75
N ALA A 140 13.55 -1.14 -21.91
CA ALA A 140 14.15 -1.72 -23.12
C ALA A 140 13.34 -1.44 -24.40
N ALA A 141 12.01 -1.39 -24.30
CA ALA A 141 11.14 -1.13 -25.44
C ALA A 141 11.01 0.36 -25.80
N SER A 142 11.22 1.27 -24.84
CA SER A 142 10.94 2.69 -24.98
C SER A 142 12.18 3.60 -24.94
N GLY A 143 13.34 3.07 -24.52
CA GLY A 143 14.59 3.81 -24.39
C GLY A 143 14.54 4.89 -23.30
N GLY A 144 14.13 4.53 -22.08
CA GLY A 144 14.11 5.45 -20.94
C GLY A 144 12.90 6.40 -20.89
N SER A 145 11.81 6.11 -21.58
CA SER A 145 10.64 7.00 -21.59
C SER A 145 9.84 6.92 -20.28
N LEU A 146 9.84 8.00 -19.49
CA LEU A 146 9.00 8.13 -18.29
C LEU A 146 7.50 7.97 -18.60
N LEU A 147 7.03 8.50 -19.73
CA LEU A 147 5.63 8.33 -20.16
C LEU A 147 5.31 6.85 -20.41
N ALA A 148 6.21 6.11 -21.05
CA ALA A 148 6.01 4.68 -21.29
C ALA A 148 5.99 3.89 -19.97
N LEU A 149 6.89 4.22 -19.03
CA LEU A 149 6.92 3.62 -17.70
C LEU A 149 5.60 3.83 -16.94
N ARG A 150 5.06 5.05 -16.99
CA ARG A 150 3.80 5.44 -16.33
C ARG A 150 2.53 5.03 -17.10
N LEU A 151 2.65 4.57 -18.34
CA LEU A 151 1.52 4.02 -19.10
C LEU A 151 0.96 2.76 -18.44
N LEU A 152 1.83 1.89 -17.91
CA LEU A 152 1.44 0.67 -17.24
C LEU A 152 0.54 0.90 -16.01
N PRO A 153 0.94 1.67 -14.98
CA PRO A 153 0.07 1.96 -13.84
C PRO A 153 -1.20 2.70 -14.26
N ALA A 154 -1.15 3.58 -15.27
CA ALA A 154 -2.34 4.23 -15.81
C ALA A 154 -3.34 3.22 -16.42
N LEU A 155 -2.86 2.24 -17.19
CA LEU A 155 -3.69 1.17 -17.77
C LEU A 155 -4.30 0.27 -16.69
N LEU A 156 -3.54 -0.06 -15.64
CA LEU A 156 -4.05 -0.82 -14.49
C LEU A 156 -5.15 -0.05 -13.76
N THR A 157 -5.02 1.27 -13.61
CA THR A 157 -6.08 2.13 -13.06
C THR A 157 -7.33 2.12 -13.95
N VAL A 158 -7.17 2.30 -15.26
CA VAL A 158 -8.30 2.23 -16.23
C VAL A 158 -9.02 0.89 -16.12
N ALA A 159 -8.28 -0.22 -16.09
CA ALA A 159 -8.86 -1.56 -15.92
C ALA A 159 -9.56 -1.70 -14.55
N GLY A 160 -8.95 -1.19 -13.49
CA GLY A 160 -9.51 -1.19 -12.13
C GLY A 160 -10.85 -0.43 -12.05
N VAL A 161 -10.98 0.70 -12.75
CA VAL A 161 -12.26 1.44 -12.83
C VAL A 161 -13.37 0.58 -13.43
N LEU A 162 -13.06 -0.18 -14.48
CA LEU A 162 -14.04 -1.08 -15.12
C LEU A 162 -14.42 -2.24 -14.20
N VAL A 163 -13.44 -2.84 -13.51
CA VAL A 163 -13.68 -3.92 -12.54
C VAL A 163 -14.48 -3.42 -11.32
N ALA A 164 -14.22 -2.21 -10.84
CA ALA A 164 -15.01 -1.58 -9.78
C ALA A 164 -16.46 -1.34 -10.23
N ALA A 165 -16.68 -0.86 -11.46
CA ALA A 165 -18.02 -0.71 -12.03
C ALA A 165 -18.74 -2.07 -12.17
N LEU A 166 -18.03 -3.11 -12.59
CA LEU A 166 -18.55 -4.49 -12.62
C LEU A 166 -18.92 -4.99 -11.22
N THR A 167 -18.15 -4.62 -10.19
CA THR A 167 -18.45 -4.96 -8.80
C THR A 167 -19.80 -4.37 -8.35
N ALA A 168 -20.09 -3.12 -8.72
CA ALA A 168 -21.41 -2.52 -8.47
C ALA A 168 -22.53 -3.24 -9.23
N ARG A 169 -22.26 -3.70 -10.46
CA ARG A 169 -23.20 -4.51 -11.23
C ARG A 169 -23.50 -5.83 -10.53
N GLU A 170 -22.51 -6.53 -9.98
CA GLU A 170 -22.72 -7.80 -9.26
C GLU A 170 -23.64 -7.64 -8.04
N PHE A 171 -23.67 -6.47 -7.39
CA PHE A 171 -24.62 -6.14 -6.32
C PHE A 171 -26.03 -5.72 -6.82
N GLY A 172 -26.28 -5.82 -8.13
CA GLY A 172 -27.53 -5.41 -8.77
C GLY A 172 -27.63 -3.91 -9.04
N GLY A 173 -26.49 -3.22 -9.12
CA GLY A 173 -26.41 -1.80 -9.44
C GLY A 173 -26.69 -1.49 -10.91
N ALA A 174 -27.69 -0.65 -11.17
CA ALA A 174 -27.92 -0.07 -12.49
C ALA A 174 -26.85 1.00 -12.83
N ARG A 175 -26.97 1.61 -14.02
CA ARG A 175 -26.02 2.60 -14.57
C ARG A 175 -25.52 3.64 -13.55
N ARG A 176 -26.40 4.24 -12.74
CA ARG A 176 -26.00 5.28 -11.78
C ARG A 176 -25.04 4.75 -10.70
N ALA A 177 -25.30 3.57 -10.17
CA ALA A 177 -24.45 2.96 -9.15
C ALA A 177 -23.09 2.52 -9.74
N GLN A 178 -23.10 1.97 -10.95
CA GLN A 178 -21.87 1.60 -11.67
C GLN A 178 -21.00 2.84 -11.92
N LEU A 179 -21.59 3.96 -12.34
CA LEU A 179 -20.85 5.20 -12.60
C LEU A 179 -20.35 5.89 -11.33
N LEU A 180 -21.12 5.89 -10.25
CA LEU A 180 -20.66 6.42 -8.97
C LEU A 180 -19.49 5.59 -8.42
N THR A 181 -19.54 4.27 -8.57
CA THR A 181 -18.44 3.37 -8.17
C THR A 181 -17.21 3.58 -9.06
N ALA A 182 -17.41 3.71 -10.38
CA ALA A 182 -16.34 4.03 -11.33
C ALA A 182 -15.67 5.36 -11.00
N ALA A 183 -16.45 6.39 -10.64
CA ALA A 183 -15.92 7.71 -10.28
C ALA A 183 -15.19 7.68 -8.93
N ALA A 184 -15.75 6.99 -7.93
CA ALA A 184 -15.10 6.84 -6.62
C ALA A 184 -13.76 6.10 -6.76
N TYR A 185 -13.71 5.03 -7.53
CA TYR A 185 -12.45 4.34 -7.80
C TYR A 185 -11.50 5.20 -8.63
N GLY A 186 -11.93 5.66 -9.81
CA GLY A 186 -11.05 6.32 -10.78
C GLY A 186 -10.46 7.67 -10.33
N PHE A 187 -11.06 8.32 -9.33
CA PHE A 187 -10.62 9.62 -8.84
C PHE A 187 -10.30 9.66 -7.34
N ALA A 188 -10.37 8.54 -6.62
CA ALA A 188 -9.89 8.51 -5.23
C ALA A 188 -8.36 8.78 -5.19
N PRO A 189 -7.87 9.58 -4.23
CA PRO A 189 -6.45 9.90 -4.12
C PRO A 189 -5.52 8.68 -4.14
N ALA A 190 -5.86 7.59 -3.43
CA ALA A 190 -5.03 6.38 -3.45
C ALA A 190 -4.89 5.75 -4.85
N VAL A 191 -5.96 5.81 -5.65
CA VAL A 191 -5.98 5.27 -7.02
C VAL A 191 -5.26 6.21 -7.99
N LEU A 192 -5.43 7.52 -7.84
CA LEU A 192 -4.72 8.51 -8.66
C LEU A 192 -3.21 8.50 -8.40
N ILE A 193 -2.81 8.47 -7.13
CA ILE A 193 -1.40 8.43 -6.72
C ILE A 193 -0.73 7.15 -7.24
N SER A 194 -1.36 5.98 -7.02
CA SER A 194 -0.82 4.71 -7.53
C SER A 194 -0.86 4.61 -9.05
N GLY A 195 -1.87 5.20 -9.70
CA GLY A 195 -1.97 5.22 -11.16
C GLY A 195 -0.97 6.15 -11.84
N HIS A 196 -0.34 7.06 -11.08
CA HIS A 196 0.55 8.08 -11.64
C HIS A 196 2.00 7.61 -11.79
N ALA A 197 2.50 6.81 -10.83
CA ALA A 197 3.86 6.31 -10.82
C ALA A 197 3.90 4.79 -10.73
N LEU A 198 4.89 4.16 -11.37
CA LEU A 198 5.06 2.71 -11.25
C LEU A 198 5.46 2.38 -9.81
N SER A 199 4.54 1.78 -9.07
CA SER A 199 4.70 1.42 -7.67
C SER A 199 4.07 0.06 -7.38
N THR A 200 4.49 -0.60 -6.29
CA THR A 200 3.85 -1.85 -5.85
C THR A 200 2.35 -1.67 -5.58
N MET A 201 1.94 -0.48 -5.14
CA MET A 201 0.54 -0.15 -4.88
C MET A 201 -0.33 -0.18 -6.15
N ALA A 202 0.20 0.23 -7.31
CA ALA A 202 -0.55 0.26 -8.57
C ALA A 202 -1.04 -1.13 -9.00
N VAL A 203 -0.13 -2.10 -8.93
CA VAL A 203 -0.42 -3.50 -9.29
C VAL A 203 -1.33 -4.14 -8.25
N ASP A 204 -1.00 -3.97 -6.96
CA ASP A 204 -1.79 -4.53 -5.86
C ASP A 204 -3.24 -4.06 -5.89
N LEU A 205 -3.47 -2.76 -6.07
CA LEU A 205 -4.81 -2.18 -6.02
C LEU A 205 -5.72 -2.75 -7.10
N PHE A 206 -5.21 -2.91 -8.32
CA PHE A 206 -5.93 -3.56 -9.42
C PHE A 206 -6.21 -5.04 -9.15
N LEU A 207 -5.21 -5.78 -8.67
CA LEU A 207 -5.34 -7.22 -8.45
C LEU A 207 -6.24 -7.55 -7.26
N TRP A 208 -6.16 -6.79 -6.16
CA TRP A 208 -7.09 -6.93 -5.04
C TRP A 208 -8.51 -6.60 -5.47
N THR A 209 -8.70 -5.54 -6.26
CA THR A 209 -10.03 -5.19 -6.79
C THR A 209 -10.58 -6.31 -7.67
N THR A 210 -9.74 -6.92 -8.49
CA THR A 210 -10.08 -8.09 -9.32
C THR A 210 -10.43 -9.31 -8.48
N VAL A 211 -9.64 -9.63 -7.44
CA VAL A 211 -9.93 -10.73 -6.52
C VAL A 211 -11.26 -10.50 -5.79
N ASN A 212 -11.50 -9.30 -5.27
CA ASN A 212 -12.77 -8.95 -4.63
C ASN A 212 -13.96 -9.12 -5.60
N TRP A 213 -13.83 -8.62 -6.83
CA TRP A 213 -14.86 -8.80 -7.87
C TRP A 213 -15.12 -10.27 -8.18
N LEU A 214 -14.08 -11.09 -8.33
CA LEU A 214 -14.20 -12.53 -8.60
C LEU A 214 -14.87 -13.27 -7.43
N LEU A 215 -14.52 -12.93 -6.18
CA LEU A 215 -15.15 -13.49 -4.99
C LEU A 215 -16.63 -13.12 -4.91
N ILE A 216 -16.97 -11.84 -5.14
CA ILE A 216 -18.36 -11.37 -5.18
C ILE A 216 -19.15 -12.09 -6.28
N ARG A 217 -18.58 -12.19 -7.47
CA ARG A 217 -19.19 -12.89 -8.59
C ARG A 217 -19.37 -14.38 -8.27
N TRP A 218 -18.40 -15.03 -7.62
CA TRP A 218 -18.53 -16.42 -7.18
C TRP A 218 -19.64 -16.59 -6.13
N VAL A 219 -19.80 -15.68 -5.18
CA VAL A 219 -20.90 -15.76 -4.20
C VAL A 219 -22.26 -15.75 -4.90
N ARG A 220 -22.40 -14.99 -6.00
CA ARG A 220 -23.62 -14.92 -6.81
C ARG A 220 -23.80 -16.13 -7.74
N THR A 221 -22.79 -16.50 -8.52
CA THR A 221 -22.91 -17.51 -9.58
C THR A 221 -22.62 -18.93 -9.11
N ARG A 222 -21.87 -19.08 -8.01
CA ARG A 222 -21.28 -20.34 -7.54
C ARG A 222 -20.47 -21.07 -8.62
N GLU A 223 -19.91 -20.31 -9.57
CA GLU A 223 -19.07 -20.84 -10.64
C GLU A 223 -17.63 -21.00 -10.15
N ASP A 224 -17.23 -22.22 -9.81
CA ASP A 224 -15.94 -22.48 -9.16
C ASP A 224 -14.69 -22.13 -10.01
N ARG A 225 -14.83 -21.99 -11.34
CA ARG A 225 -13.74 -21.49 -12.20
C ARG A 225 -13.26 -20.09 -11.79
N LEU A 226 -14.12 -19.27 -11.21
CA LEU A 226 -13.77 -17.94 -10.72
C LEU A 226 -12.74 -17.98 -9.58
N LEU A 227 -12.71 -19.06 -8.81
CA LEU A 227 -11.74 -19.26 -7.72
C LEU A 227 -10.34 -19.58 -8.25
N LEU A 228 -10.25 -20.26 -9.40
CA LEU A 228 -8.97 -20.46 -10.09
C LEU A 228 -8.43 -19.13 -10.64
N TRP A 229 -9.31 -18.31 -11.22
CA TRP A 229 -8.94 -16.96 -11.66
C TRP A 229 -8.54 -16.05 -10.48
N SER A 230 -9.19 -16.17 -9.32
CA SER A 230 -8.76 -15.44 -8.13
C SER A 230 -7.41 -15.94 -7.62
N GLY A 231 -7.15 -17.25 -7.72
CA GLY A 231 -5.83 -17.84 -7.48
C GLY A 231 -4.75 -17.28 -8.40
N LEU A 232 -5.02 -17.16 -9.71
CA LEU A 232 -4.08 -16.57 -10.67
C LEU A 232 -3.83 -15.08 -10.40
N ALA A 233 -4.87 -14.30 -10.12
CA ALA A 233 -4.71 -12.90 -9.74
C ALA A 233 -3.91 -12.76 -8.43
N THR A 234 -4.09 -13.70 -7.49
CA THR A 234 -3.30 -13.76 -6.25
C THR A 234 -1.85 -14.12 -6.51
N ALA A 235 -1.60 -15.11 -7.37
CA ALA A 235 -0.26 -15.50 -7.78
C ALA A 235 0.51 -14.30 -8.37
N LEU A 236 -0.14 -13.54 -9.25
CA LEU A 236 0.44 -12.33 -9.84
C LEU A 236 0.68 -11.24 -8.79
N ALA A 237 -0.26 -11.03 -7.85
CA ALA A 237 -0.11 -10.04 -6.79
C ALA A 237 1.08 -10.37 -5.89
N LEU A 238 1.30 -11.65 -5.56
CA LEU A 238 2.46 -12.08 -4.77
C LEU A 238 3.80 -11.82 -5.46
N GLN A 239 3.82 -11.67 -6.79
CA GLN A 239 5.04 -11.27 -7.51
C GLN A 239 5.32 -9.76 -7.42
N GLY A 240 4.30 -8.95 -7.08
CA GLY A 240 4.47 -7.51 -6.86
C GLY A 240 4.62 -7.13 -5.39
N LYS A 241 3.88 -7.80 -4.49
CA LYS A 241 3.95 -7.59 -3.05
C LYS A 241 3.34 -8.78 -2.29
N TYR A 242 4.00 -9.22 -1.22
CA TYR A 242 3.47 -10.28 -0.35
C TYR A 242 2.23 -9.88 0.47
N LEU A 243 1.81 -8.61 0.40
CA LEU A 243 0.73 -8.05 1.20
C LEU A 243 -0.61 -8.79 1.02
N ILE A 244 -0.86 -9.35 -0.16
CA ILE A 244 -2.10 -10.08 -0.44
C ILE A 244 -2.27 -11.36 0.41
N VAL A 245 -1.20 -11.89 1.01
CA VAL A 245 -1.30 -12.97 2.00
C VAL A 245 -2.13 -12.51 3.20
N GLY A 246 -1.85 -11.31 3.71
CA GLY A 246 -2.62 -10.72 4.82
C GLY A 246 -4.10 -10.54 4.46
N PHE A 247 -4.39 -10.11 3.23
CA PHE A 247 -5.77 -10.07 2.71
C PHE A 247 -6.45 -11.44 2.79
N TRP A 248 -5.82 -12.49 2.26
CA TRP A 248 -6.42 -13.83 2.26
C TRP A 248 -6.56 -14.43 3.64
N LEU A 249 -5.59 -14.23 4.55
CA LEU A 249 -5.71 -14.68 5.93
C LEU A 249 -6.95 -14.07 6.60
N VAL A 250 -7.13 -12.75 6.45
CA VAL A 250 -8.32 -12.08 6.98
C VAL A 250 -9.59 -12.56 6.27
N VAL A 251 -9.60 -12.71 4.94
CA VAL A 251 -10.76 -13.25 4.21
C VAL A 251 -11.14 -14.65 4.70
N VAL A 252 -10.18 -15.54 4.93
CA VAL A 252 -10.47 -16.90 5.45
C VAL A 252 -11.14 -16.80 6.81
N VAL A 253 -10.62 -15.98 7.72
CA VAL A 253 -11.19 -15.78 9.05
C VAL A 253 -12.60 -15.16 8.97
N THR A 254 -12.80 -14.15 8.13
CA THR A 254 -14.08 -13.44 8.03
C THR A 254 -15.14 -14.25 7.31
N VAL A 255 -14.77 -15.07 6.32
CA VAL A 255 -15.66 -16.03 5.66
C VAL A 255 -16.04 -17.16 6.61
N TRP A 256 -15.11 -17.64 7.43
CA TRP A 256 -15.40 -18.63 8.47
C TRP A 256 -16.38 -18.08 9.52
N ALA A 257 -16.16 -16.84 9.99
CA ALA A 257 -16.98 -16.20 11.01
C ALA A 257 -18.35 -15.72 10.48
N ALA A 258 -18.36 -14.98 9.36
CA ALA A 258 -19.53 -14.26 8.85
C ALA A 258 -20.17 -14.88 7.59
N GLY A 259 -19.57 -15.93 7.02
CA GLY A 259 -20.03 -16.58 5.79
C GLY A 259 -19.62 -15.85 4.51
N PRO A 260 -19.74 -16.49 3.34
CA PRO A 260 -20.35 -17.81 3.10
C PRO A 260 -19.34 -18.96 3.28
N ARG A 261 -19.55 -19.80 4.30
CA ARG A 261 -18.59 -20.84 4.73
C ARG A 261 -18.32 -21.89 3.66
N GLU A 262 -19.22 -22.03 2.69
CA GLU A 262 -19.06 -22.94 1.55
C GLU A 262 -17.84 -22.59 0.71
N LEU A 263 -17.38 -21.33 0.71
CA LEU A 263 -16.20 -20.89 -0.02
C LEU A 263 -14.96 -21.69 0.40
N LEU A 264 -14.76 -21.88 1.71
CA LEU A 264 -13.64 -22.61 2.26
C LEU A 264 -13.70 -24.13 1.99
N ARG A 265 -14.86 -24.64 1.56
CA ARG A 265 -15.06 -26.04 1.19
C ARG A 265 -14.79 -26.31 -0.29
N ARG A 266 -14.50 -25.29 -1.10
CA ARG A 266 -14.27 -25.45 -2.54
C ARG A 266 -12.82 -25.81 -2.83
N GLY A 267 -12.60 -26.99 -3.40
CA GLY A 267 -11.28 -27.43 -3.88
C GLY A 267 -10.60 -26.40 -4.78
N PRO A 268 -11.29 -25.77 -5.75
CA PRO A 268 -10.69 -24.76 -6.62
C PRO A 268 -10.10 -23.53 -5.91
N LEU A 269 -10.60 -23.15 -4.73
CA LEU A 269 -9.98 -22.10 -3.91
C LEU A 269 -8.56 -22.51 -3.49
N TRP A 270 -8.42 -23.73 -2.99
CA TRP A 270 -7.16 -24.28 -2.49
C TRP A 270 -6.18 -24.62 -3.63
N ILE A 271 -6.69 -25.05 -4.79
CA ILE A 271 -5.87 -25.20 -5.99
C ILE A 271 -5.29 -23.84 -6.40
N GLY A 272 -6.13 -22.79 -6.43
CA GLY A 272 -5.66 -21.42 -6.68
C GLY A 272 -4.61 -20.95 -5.67
N GLY A 273 -4.81 -21.24 -4.37
CA GLY A 273 -3.85 -20.96 -3.32
C GLY A 273 -2.53 -21.72 -3.48
N ALA A 274 -2.59 -23.01 -3.86
CA ALA A 274 -1.41 -23.81 -4.12
C ALA A 274 -0.60 -23.28 -5.32
N VAL A 275 -1.27 -22.88 -6.41
CA VAL A 275 -0.62 -22.22 -7.55
C VAL A 275 0.08 -20.94 -7.09
N ALA A 276 -0.60 -20.09 -6.30
CA ALA A 276 -0.02 -18.86 -5.78
C ALA A 276 1.25 -19.14 -4.95
N VAL A 277 1.21 -20.10 -4.04
CA VAL A 277 2.39 -20.52 -3.25
C VAL A 277 3.52 -21.02 -4.14
N VAL A 278 3.24 -21.93 -5.08
CA VAL A 278 4.25 -22.49 -5.99
C VAL A 278 4.92 -21.40 -6.82
N THR A 279 4.16 -20.44 -7.34
CA THR A 279 4.73 -19.33 -8.12
C THR A 279 5.60 -18.38 -7.28
N SER A 280 5.41 -18.33 -5.96
CA SER A 280 6.22 -17.50 -5.06
C SER A 280 7.45 -18.23 -4.53
N LEU A 281 7.60 -19.54 -4.75
CA LEU A 281 8.73 -20.32 -4.24
C LEU A 281 10.10 -19.76 -4.66
N PRO A 282 10.34 -19.35 -5.93
CA PRO A 282 11.65 -18.80 -6.29
C PRO A 282 12.03 -17.57 -5.46
N GLY A 283 11.09 -16.63 -5.27
CA GLY A 283 11.31 -15.44 -4.44
C GLY A 283 11.46 -15.76 -2.96
N LEU A 284 10.71 -16.74 -2.43
CA LEU A 284 10.87 -17.19 -1.05
C LEU A 284 12.21 -17.90 -0.81
N ILE A 285 12.69 -18.68 -1.78
CA ILE A 285 14.01 -19.30 -1.74
C ILE A 285 15.09 -18.21 -1.79
N TRP A 286 14.90 -17.18 -2.61
CA TRP A 286 15.79 -16.02 -2.63
C TRP A 286 15.85 -15.34 -1.26
N GLN A 287 14.70 -15.05 -0.65
CA GLN A 287 14.63 -14.46 0.70
C GLN A 287 15.36 -15.33 1.73
N ALA A 288 15.13 -16.65 1.71
CA ALA A 288 15.76 -17.58 2.64
C ALA A 288 17.29 -17.66 2.49
N ARG A 289 17.83 -17.45 1.29
CA ARG A 289 19.28 -17.42 1.02
C ARG A 289 19.95 -16.11 1.41
N HIS A 290 19.17 -15.08 1.72
CA HIS A 290 19.61 -13.74 2.06
C HIS A 290 19.16 -13.31 3.46
N ASP A 291 18.84 -14.26 4.33
CA ASP A 291 18.46 -14.02 5.74
C ASP A 291 17.14 -13.24 5.95
N TRP A 292 16.20 -13.34 5.01
CA TRP A 292 14.84 -12.76 5.09
C TRP A 292 14.80 -11.23 5.28
N PRO A 293 15.42 -10.43 4.40
CA PRO A 293 15.46 -8.97 4.51
C PRO A 293 14.06 -8.32 4.56
N GLN A 294 13.07 -8.95 3.93
CA GLN A 294 11.69 -8.44 3.94
C GLN A 294 11.08 -8.44 5.36
N LEU A 295 11.48 -9.37 6.23
CA LEU A 295 11.00 -9.40 7.62
C LEU A 295 11.56 -8.23 8.42
N GLU A 296 12.83 -7.90 8.25
CA GLU A 296 13.46 -6.73 8.87
C GLU A 296 12.86 -5.43 8.35
N MET A 297 12.58 -5.37 7.04
CA MET A 297 11.95 -4.22 6.39
C MET A 297 10.59 -3.87 7.01
N SER A 298 9.84 -4.86 7.51
CA SER A 298 8.56 -4.61 8.19
C SER A 298 8.71 -3.80 9.49
N GLY A 299 9.82 -3.97 10.21
CA GLY A 299 10.17 -3.20 11.40
C GLY A 299 10.58 -1.77 11.05
N VAL A 300 11.46 -1.61 10.05
CA VAL A 300 11.88 -0.29 9.54
C VAL A 300 10.67 0.54 9.11
N LEU A 301 9.77 -0.04 8.32
CA LEU A 301 8.54 0.61 7.85
C LEU A 301 7.60 1.06 8.99
N ALA A 302 7.59 0.33 10.11
CA ALA A 302 6.78 0.69 11.27
C ALA A 302 7.39 1.86 12.06
N ASP A 303 8.72 1.96 12.08
CA ASP A 303 9.47 2.99 12.82
C ASP A 303 9.57 4.34 12.09
N GLU A 304 9.42 4.37 10.76
CA GLU A 304 9.41 5.60 9.95
C GLU A 304 8.29 6.60 10.35
N LYS A 305 7.32 6.21 11.20
CA LYS A 305 6.22 7.06 11.75
C LYS A 305 5.55 7.97 10.72
N ILE A 306 5.48 7.53 9.48
CA ILE A 306 4.95 8.30 8.36
C ILE A 306 3.50 8.73 8.68
N LEU A 307 3.19 10.00 8.43
CA LEU A 307 1.83 10.58 8.54
C LEU A 307 1.20 10.52 9.94
N GLY A 308 1.99 10.72 11.01
CA GLY A 308 1.48 10.82 12.38
C GLY A 308 1.30 9.46 13.09
N GLY A 309 1.90 8.41 12.54
CA GLY A 309 1.89 7.06 13.12
C GLY A 309 0.48 6.49 13.28
N ARG A 310 0.24 5.73 14.36
CA ARG A 310 -1.05 5.05 14.60
C ARG A 310 -2.24 6.02 14.69
N ALA A 311 -2.03 7.23 15.23
CA ALA A 311 -3.08 8.24 15.35
C ALA A 311 -3.53 8.80 14.00
N GLY A 312 -2.59 8.91 13.04
CA GLY A 312 -2.88 9.37 11.68
C GLY A 312 -3.53 8.33 10.77
N PHE A 313 -3.57 7.06 11.16
CA PHE A 313 -4.01 5.97 10.30
C PHE A 313 -5.44 6.15 9.74
N LEU A 314 -6.43 6.36 10.63
CA LEU A 314 -7.83 6.53 10.21
C LEU A 314 -8.07 7.85 9.45
N PRO A 315 -7.57 9.02 9.90
CA PRO A 315 -7.62 10.24 9.11
C PRO A 315 -7.04 10.07 7.70
N TYR A 316 -5.93 9.34 7.58
CA TYR A 316 -5.30 9.13 6.28
C TYR A 316 -6.14 8.22 5.36
N LEU A 317 -6.91 7.25 5.87
CA LEU A 317 -7.88 6.52 5.05
C LEU A 317 -8.97 7.42 4.46
N VAL A 318 -9.38 8.47 5.18
CA VAL A 318 -10.33 9.47 4.67
C VAL A 318 -9.71 10.25 3.52
N VAL A 319 -8.46 10.68 3.67
CA VAL A 319 -7.70 11.35 2.61
C VAL A 319 -7.55 10.43 1.39
N LEU A 320 -7.09 9.20 1.59
CA LEU A 320 -6.88 8.21 0.53
C LEU A 320 -8.15 7.84 -0.24
N SER A 321 -9.32 7.92 0.41
CA SER A 321 -10.60 7.65 -0.25
C SER A 321 -11.21 8.85 -0.96
N GLY A 322 -10.88 10.09 -0.61
CA GLY A 322 -11.31 11.30 -1.35
C GLY A 322 -12.55 12.00 -0.80
N GLY A 323 -12.70 12.09 0.52
CA GLY A 323 -13.70 12.94 1.19
C GLY A 323 -15.16 12.50 0.97
N VAL A 324 -15.83 13.01 -0.08
CA VAL A 324 -17.22 12.61 -0.38
C VAL A 324 -17.29 11.11 -0.71
N PHE A 325 -16.28 10.58 -1.40
CA PHE A 325 -16.18 9.14 -1.65
C PHE A 325 -16.02 8.34 -0.37
N THR A 326 -15.43 8.91 0.70
CA THR A 326 -15.40 8.29 2.03
C THR A 326 -16.81 8.09 2.59
N VAL A 327 -17.73 9.05 2.37
CA VAL A 327 -19.12 8.90 2.83
C VAL A 327 -19.80 7.72 2.13
N VAL A 328 -19.58 7.55 0.82
CA VAL A 328 -20.10 6.40 0.06
C VAL A 328 -19.48 5.09 0.57
N LEU A 329 -18.17 5.10 0.85
CA LEU A 329 -17.43 3.95 1.40
C LEU A 329 -17.98 3.52 2.76
N VAL A 330 -18.09 4.45 3.71
CA VAL A 330 -18.58 4.20 5.07
C VAL A 330 -20.04 3.75 5.02
N TYR A 331 -20.86 4.37 4.16
CA TYR A 331 -22.23 3.93 3.96
C TYR A 331 -22.29 2.49 3.43
N GLY A 332 -21.47 2.15 2.43
CA GLY A 332 -21.36 0.80 1.91
C GLY A 332 -20.92 -0.22 2.96
N LEU A 333 -19.94 0.14 3.79
CA LEU A 333 -19.51 -0.67 4.94
C LEU A 333 -20.68 -0.96 5.89
N VAL A 334 -21.42 0.07 6.29
CA VAL A 334 -22.59 -0.08 7.18
C VAL A 334 -23.67 -0.95 6.53
N ARG A 335 -23.92 -0.79 5.22
CA ARG A 335 -24.93 -1.57 4.50
C ARG A 335 -24.52 -3.02 4.32
N LEU A 336 -23.25 -3.32 4.02
CA LEU A 336 -22.76 -4.70 3.98
C LEU A 336 -22.94 -5.41 5.32
N LEU A 337 -22.70 -4.71 6.44
CA LEU A 337 -22.90 -5.28 7.78
C LEU A 337 -24.39 -5.50 8.11
N ARG A 338 -25.26 -4.54 7.76
CA ARG A 338 -26.63 -4.49 8.29
C ARG A 338 -27.73 -4.97 7.32
N ALA A 339 -27.54 -4.85 6.02
CA ALA A 339 -28.60 -5.12 5.05
C ALA A 339 -28.80 -6.63 4.83
N PRO A 340 -30.02 -7.18 5.01
CA PRO A 340 -30.27 -8.62 4.88
C PRO A 340 -29.93 -9.19 3.51
N HIS A 341 -30.21 -8.46 2.42
CA HIS A 341 -29.90 -8.90 1.05
C HIS A 341 -28.40 -8.90 0.72
N LEU A 342 -27.57 -8.23 1.54
CA LEU A 342 -26.12 -8.26 1.44
C LEU A 342 -25.47 -9.25 2.42
N ALA A 343 -26.27 -10.02 3.17
CA ALA A 343 -25.75 -10.99 4.14
C ALA A 343 -24.69 -11.95 3.58
N PRO A 344 -24.82 -12.50 2.34
CA PRO A 344 -23.78 -13.35 1.74
C PRO A 344 -22.43 -12.66 1.49
N TYR A 345 -22.38 -11.33 1.56
CA TYR A 345 -21.20 -10.52 1.25
C TYR A 345 -20.60 -9.84 2.50
N ARG A 346 -21.11 -10.15 3.70
CA ARG A 346 -20.66 -9.56 4.97
C ARG A 346 -19.17 -9.74 5.22
N PHE A 347 -18.56 -10.83 4.74
CA PHE A 347 -17.13 -11.05 4.89
C PHE A 347 -16.31 -9.89 4.34
N LEU A 348 -16.74 -9.17 3.29
CA LEU A 348 -16.00 -8.03 2.73
C LEU A 348 -15.89 -6.87 3.72
N ALA A 349 -16.98 -6.56 4.41
CA ALA A 349 -16.99 -5.53 5.45
C ALA A 349 -16.10 -5.92 6.63
N TRP A 350 -16.19 -7.17 7.07
CA TRP A 350 -15.33 -7.69 8.12
C TRP A 350 -13.86 -7.80 7.69
N THR A 351 -13.59 -8.03 6.40
CA THR A 351 -12.23 -8.03 5.86
C THR A 351 -11.61 -6.64 5.90
N PHE A 352 -12.37 -5.62 5.50
CA PHE A 352 -11.92 -4.23 5.65
C PHE A 352 -11.62 -3.88 7.12
N LEU A 353 -12.53 -4.22 8.04
CA LEU A 353 -12.35 -3.96 9.48
C LEU A 353 -11.19 -4.75 10.07
N GLY A 354 -11.05 -6.03 9.70
CA GLY A 354 -9.98 -6.91 10.14
C GLY A 354 -8.60 -6.44 9.68
N LEU A 355 -8.46 -6.09 8.40
CA LEU A 355 -7.20 -5.54 7.87
C LEU A 355 -6.86 -4.19 8.50
N THR A 356 -7.87 -3.32 8.68
CA THR A 356 -7.70 -2.05 9.38
C THR A 356 -7.19 -2.27 10.80
N ALA A 357 -7.78 -3.21 11.54
CA ALA A 357 -7.35 -3.53 12.90
C ALA A 357 -5.93 -4.12 12.93
N VAL A 358 -5.61 -5.08 12.05
CA VAL A 358 -4.29 -5.71 11.97
C VAL A 358 -3.23 -4.65 11.71
N PHE A 359 -3.35 -3.85 10.65
CA PHE A 359 -2.31 -2.87 10.31
C PHE A 359 -2.24 -1.70 11.26
N LEU A 360 -3.35 -1.30 11.89
CA LEU A 360 -3.32 -0.30 12.95
C LEU A 360 -2.50 -0.79 14.17
N VAL A 361 -2.66 -2.07 14.54
CA VAL A 361 -1.96 -2.67 15.69
C VAL A 361 -0.48 -2.93 15.36
N THR A 362 -0.20 -3.50 14.18
CA THR A 362 1.18 -3.83 13.79
C THR A 362 1.98 -2.63 13.32
N GLY A 363 1.39 -1.44 13.23
CA GLY A 363 2.07 -0.24 12.71
C GLY A 363 2.26 -0.24 11.20
N GLY A 364 1.42 -0.98 10.46
CA GLY A 364 1.44 -0.98 9.00
C GLY A 364 0.92 0.33 8.39
N ARG A 365 1.19 0.54 7.09
CA ARG A 365 0.79 1.75 6.37
C ARG A 365 -0.71 1.73 6.04
N PRO A 366 -1.44 2.86 6.12
CA PRO A 366 -2.87 2.90 5.81
C PRO A 366 -3.20 2.51 4.37
N ALA A 367 -2.26 2.70 3.43
CA ALA A 367 -2.40 2.26 2.05
C ALA A 367 -2.67 0.74 1.91
N TYR A 368 -2.31 -0.06 2.91
CA TYR A 368 -2.42 -1.53 2.85
C TYR A 368 -3.85 -2.06 2.90
N VAL A 369 -4.85 -1.24 3.20
CA VAL A 369 -6.27 -1.65 3.22
C VAL A 369 -7.07 -1.14 2.01
N VAL A 370 -6.49 -0.30 1.17
CA VAL A 370 -7.18 0.39 0.06
C VAL A 370 -7.72 -0.60 -0.98
N GLY A 371 -7.09 -1.77 -1.13
CA GLY A 371 -7.56 -2.83 -2.03
C GLY A 371 -8.97 -3.35 -1.75
N VAL A 372 -9.56 -3.03 -0.60
CA VAL A 372 -10.95 -3.39 -0.23
C VAL A 372 -11.93 -2.22 -0.43
N PHE A 373 -11.49 -1.06 -0.90
CA PHE A 373 -12.39 0.10 -1.06
C PHE A 373 -13.44 -0.11 -2.16
N ALA A 374 -13.07 -0.74 -3.28
CA ALA A 374 -13.97 -0.98 -4.41
C ALA A 374 -15.29 -1.67 -4.04
N PRO A 375 -15.32 -2.81 -3.31
CA PRO A 375 -16.58 -3.43 -2.89
C PRO A 375 -17.40 -2.56 -1.92
N LEU A 376 -16.75 -1.75 -1.08
CA LEU A 376 -17.45 -0.84 -0.18
C LEU A 376 -18.12 0.31 -0.94
N TRP A 377 -17.39 0.97 -1.87
CA TRP A 377 -17.97 1.97 -2.76
C TRP A 377 -19.11 1.42 -3.59
N ALA A 378 -18.94 0.20 -4.14
CA ALA A 378 -19.96 -0.48 -4.91
C ALA A 378 -21.24 -0.71 -4.09
N ALA A 379 -21.13 -1.29 -2.89
CA ALA A 379 -22.27 -1.50 -2.00
C ALA A 379 -22.96 -0.17 -1.63
N GLY A 380 -22.16 0.86 -1.27
CA GLY A 380 -22.68 2.18 -0.93
C GLY A 380 -23.42 2.84 -2.10
N ALA A 381 -22.84 2.81 -3.29
CA ALA A 381 -23.42 3.39 -4.50
C ALA A 381 -24.73 2.71 -4.90
N VAL A 382 -24.81 1.38 -4.78
CA VAL A 382 -26.03 0.62 -5.07
C VAL A 382 -27.15 0.96 -4.08
N GLU A 383 -26.83 1.03 -2.79
CA GLU A 383 -27.83 1.30 -1.76
C GLU A 383 -28.33 2.76 -1.80
N LEU A 384 -27.45 3.71 -2.13
CA LEU A 384 -27.86 5.10 -2.40
C LEU A 384 -28.79 5.18 -3.62
N ALA A 385 -28.52 4.40 -4.67
CA ALA A 385 -29.36 4.36 -5.87
C ALA A 385 -30.75 3.75 -5.60
N ARG A 386 -30.87 2.85 -4.61
CA ARG A 386 -32.14 2.27 -4.15
C ARG A 386 -32.95 3.20 -3.22
N GLY A 387 -32.47 4.43 -2.99
CA GLY A 387 -33.14 5.39 -2.10
C GLY A 387 -32.82 5.20 -0.62
N GLY A 388 -31.81 4.40 -0.29
CA GLY A 388 -31.30 4.28 1.08
C GLY A 388 -30.52 5.53 1.52
N GLY A 389 -30.47 5.75 2.83
CA GLY A 389 -29.73 6.87 3.45
C GLY A 389 -30.60 8.10 3.74
N ALA A 390 -30.00 9.14 4.32
CA ALA A 390 -30.71 10.39 4.61
C ALA A 390 -31.07 11.13 3.31
N ARG A 391 -32.20 11.85 3.29
CA ARG A 391 -32.69 12.55 2.07
C ARG A 391 -31.68 13.52 1.47
N TRP A 392 -30.81 14.11 2.30
CA TRP A 392 -29.74 15.01 1.88
C TRP A 392 -28.51 14.29 1.29
N TRP A 393 -28.30 13.00 1.56
CA TRP A 393 -27.21 12.20 0.95
C TRP A 393 -27.38 12.04 -0.56
N ARG A 394 -28.59 12.24 -1.08
CA ARG A 394 -28.85 12.28 -2.53
C ARG A 394 -28.06 13.39 -3.22
N TRP A 395 -27.75 14.48 -2.51
CA TRP A 395 -26.88 15.55 -3.02
C TRP A 395 -25.42 15.13 -3.09
N LEU A 396 -24.93 14.32 -2.15
CA LEU A 396 -23.56 13.77 -2.19
C LEU A 396 -23.35 12.87 -3.40
N ALA A 397 -24.39 12.15 -3.81
CA ALA A 397 -24.41 11.34 -5.03
C ALA A 397 -24.88 12.11 -6.28
N ALA A 398 -24.98 13.44 -6.21
CA ALA A 398 -25.29 14.28 -7.37
C ALA A 398 -24.05 14.49 -8.24
N TRP A 399 -24.21 14.47 -9.56
CA TRP A 399 -23.09 14.57 -10.49
C TRP A 399 -22.22 15.82 -10.32
N PRO A 400 -22.75 17.02 -10.01
CA PRO A 400 -21.90 18.17 -9.73
C PRO A 400 -20.98 17.97 -8.53
N VAL A 401 -21.46 17.34 -7.46
CA VAL A 401 -20.67 17.06 -6.25
C VAL A 401 -19.61 15.99 -6.54
N VAL A 402 -19.97 14.94 -7.28
CA VAL A 402 -19.03 13.89 -7.71
C VAL A 402 -17.94 14.48 -8.61
N ALA A 403 -18.30 15.33 -9.57
CA ALA A 403 -17.35 15.99 -10.46
C ALA A 403 -16.42 16.95 -9.70
N LEU A 404 -16.96 17.77 -8.79
CA LEU A 404 -16.16 18.65 -7.95
C LEU A 404 -15.20 17.84 -7.05
N THR A 405 -15.69 16.75 -6.45
CA THR A 405 -14.86 15.85 -5.63
C THR A 405 -13.72 15.27 -6.46
N ALA A 406 -14.01 14.77 -7.67
CA ALA A 406 -13.01 14.24 -8.58
C ALA A 406 -11.96 15.30 -8.97
N LEU A 407 -12.39 16.52 -9.29
CA LEU A 407 -11.49 17.63 -9.62
C LEU A 407 -10.59 18.01 -8.44
N VAL A 408 -11.14 18.08 -7.23
CA VAL A 408 -10.36 18.34 -6.01
C VAL A 408 -9.35 17.22 -5.77
N CYS A 409 -9.75 15.96 -5.91
CA CYS A 409 -8.84 14.83 -5.75
C CYS A 409 -7.73 14.84 -6.80
N VAL A 410 -8.03 15.14 -8.06
CA VAL A 410 -7.03 15.33 -9.12
C VAL A 410 -6.06 16.46 -8.78
N ALA A 411 -6.56 17.61 -8.36
CA ALA A 411 -5.72 18.75 -8.01
C ALA A 411 -4.78 18.47 -6.83
N LEU A 412 -5.25 17.73 -5.82
CA LEU A 412 -4.46 17.41 -4.63
C LEU A 412 -3.49 16.24 -4.81
N SER A 413 -3.83 15.28 -5.69
CA SER A 413 -3.12 14.00 -5.81
C SER A 413 -2.12 13.95 -6.96
N LEU A 414 -2.31 14.76 -8.00
CA LEU A 414 -1.51 14.72 -9.23
C LEU A 414 -0.69 15.99 -9.41
N PRO A 415 0.42 15.95 -10.19
CA PRO A 415 1.27 17.11 -10.46
C PRO A 415 0.64 18.07 -11.48
N VAL A 416 -0.52 18.64 -11.11
CA VAL A 416 -1.27 19.59 -11.95
C VAL A 416 -0.63 20.98 -11.91
N TYR A 417 -0.01 21.32 -10.79
CA TYR A 417 0.63 22.63 -10.58
C TYR A 417 2.06 22.66 -11.13
N PRO A 418 2.54 23.81 -11.65
CA PRO A 418 3.95 23.99 -11.97
C PRO A 418 4.85 23.78 -10.75
N VAL A 419 6.05 23.22 -10.96
CA VAL A 419 7.05 23.00 -9.88
C VAL A 419 7.26 24.30 -9.08
N SER A 420 7.40 25.44 -9.76
CA SER A 420 7.63 26.75 -9.12
C SER A 420 6.52 27.24 -8.18
N GLN A 421 5.30 26.69 -8.30
CA GLN A 421 4.18 26.99 -7.41
C GLN A 421 4.14 25.99 -6.25
N VAL A 422 4.28 24.70 -6.54
CA VAL A 422 4.30 23.63 -5.53
C VAL A 422 5.37 23.88 -4.49
N THR A 423 6.54 24.30 -4.94
CA THR A 423 7.67 24.63 -4.07
C THR A 423 7.44 25.82 -3.14
N LYS A 424 6.38 26.61 -3.33
CA LYS A 424 6.02 27.74 -2.47
C LYS A 424 4.94 27.36 -1.44
N THR A 425 4.55 26.10 -1.41
CA THR A 425 3.49 25.58 -0.53
C THR A 425 4.06 24.49 0.36
N GLU A 426 3.32 24.13 1.41
CA GLU A 426 3.60 22.96 2.25
C GLU A 426 3.31 21.61 1.54
N GLN A 427 2.97 21.63 0.25
CA GLN A 427 2.55 20.42 -0.47
C GLN A 427 3.68 19.39 -0.62
N PRO A 428 4.95 19.74 -0.92
CA PRO A 428 6.05 18.77 -0.93
C PRO A 428 6.29 18.12 0.45
N ALA A 429 6.21 18.90 1.53
CA ALA A 429 6.36 18.40 2.90
C ALA A 429 5.23 17.44 3.30
N ASN A 430 4.00 17.70 2.82
CA ASN A 430 2.83 16.89 3.12
C ASN A 430 2.56 15.77 2.08
N ASN A 431 3.28 15.77 0.97
CA ASN A 431 3.22 14.75 -0.08
C ASN A 431 4.64 14.29 -0.46
N PRO A 432 5.20 13.32 0.28
CA PRO A 432 6.55 12.80 0.05
C PRO A 432 6.80 12.38 -1.40
N MET A 433 5.78 11.82 -2.07
CA MET A 433 5.88 11.40 -3.47
C MET A 433 6.13 12.56 -4.43
N THR A 434 5.63 13.76 -4.11
CA THR A 434 5.98 14.96 -4.88
C THR A 434 7.45 15.32 -4.67
N ALA A 435 7.93 15.35 -3.43
CA ALA A 435 9.31 15.71 -3.11
C ALA A 435 10.35 14.77 -3.75
N GLU A 436 10.03 13.48 -3.89
CA GLU A 436 10.85 12.45 -4.56
C GLU A 436 10.97 12.64 -6.09
N THR A 437 10.10 13.45 -6.71
CA THR A 437 10.08 13.61 -8.18
C THR A 437 10.81 14.86 -8.69
N LEU A 438 11.36 15.65 -7.77
CA LEU A 438 11.96 16.95 -8.07
C LEU A 438 13.49 16.86 -8.08
N ARG A 439 14.11 17.62 -8.98
CA ARG A 439 15.54 17.99 -8.98
C ARG A 439 16.58 16.87 -9.13
N TRP A 440 16.21 15.67 -9.56
CA TRP A 440 17.20 14.65 -9.97
C TRP A 440 18.30 15.17 -10.91
N PRO A 441 18.02 16.00 -11.95
CA PRO A 441 19.07 16.55 -12.80
C PRO A 441 20.13 17.34 -12.04
N ASN A 442 19.74 18.07 -10.97
CA ASN A 442 20.68 18.84 -10.15
C ASN A 442 21.64 17.94 -9.37
N LEU A 443 21.20 16.74 -8.97
CA LEU A 443 22.06 15.72 -8.37
C LEU A 443 23.10 15.25 -9.40
N ILE A 444 22.63 14.92 -10.60
CA ILE A 444 23.49 14.42 -11.69
C ILE A 444 24.50 15.48 -12.12
N ASP A 445 24.11 16.75 -12.20
CA ASP A 445 25.01 17.87 -12.49
C ASP A 445 26.14 17.95 -11.45
N ALA A 446 25.84 17.77 -10.16
CA ALA A 446 26.83 17.79 -9.09
C ALA A 446 27.75 16.57 -9.12
N VAL A 447 27.23 15.38 -9.45
CA VAL A 447 28.04 14.17 -9.63
C VAL A 447 29.00 14.36 -10.82
N GLU A 448 28.50 14.91 -11.92
CA GLU A 448 29.30 15.20 -13.11
C GLU A 448 30.39 16.25 -12.84
N GLU A 449 30.07 17.32 -12.11
CA GLU A 449 31.04 18.32 -11.65
C GLU A 449 32.16 17.64 -10.86
N ALA A 450 31.80 16.83 -9.86
CA ALA A 450 32.77 16.10 -9.05
C ALA A 450 33.62 15.13 -9.88
N TYR A 451 33.00 14.40 -10.82
CA TYR A 451 33.67 13.48 -11.74
C TYR A 451 34.70 14.22 -12.62
N LYS A 452 34.36 15.41 -13.12
CA LYS A 452 35.27 16.26 -13.91
C LYS A 452 36.46 16.78 -13.09
N THR A 453 36.40 16.78 -11.76
CA THR A 453 37.58 17.13 -10.93
C THR A 453 38.62 16.01 -10.86
N LEU A 454 38.28 14.79 -11.27
CA LEU A 454 39.20 13.65 -11.21
C LEU A 454 40.21 13.70 -12.38
N PRO A 455 41.46 13.24 -12.15
CA PRO A 455 42.43 12.98 -13.22
C PRO A 455 41.89 12.01 -14.29
N ALA A 456 42.28 12.18 -15.54
CA ALA A 456 41.72 11.44 -16.68
C ALA A 456 41.93 9.91 -16.61
N ASP A 457 43.04 9.48 -16.04
CA ASP A 457 43.37 8.08 -15.76
C ASP A 457 42.53 7.50 -14.60
N ALA A 458 42.29 8.30 -13.57
CA ALA A 458 41.46 7.95 -12.42
C ALA A 458 39.97 7.81 -12.79
N ARG A 459 39.47 8.64 -13.71
CA ARG A 459 38.06 8.59 -14.18
C ARG A 459 37.65 7.21 -14.71
N LYS A 460 38.55 6.51 -15.40
CA LYS A 460 38.28 5.18 -15.99
C LYS A 460 38.02 4.09 -14.95
N ARG A 461 38.47 4.29 -13.70
CA ARG A 461 38.30 3.35 -12.60
C ARG A 461 37.34 3.87 -11.53
N ALA A 462 36.85 5.09 -11.68
CA ALA A 462 35.99 5.72 -10.70
C ALA A 462 34.64 5.01 -10.61
N VAL A 463 34.03 5.05 -9.43
CA VAL A 463 32.68 4.51 -9.18
C VAL A 463 31.88 5.52 -8.38
N VAL A 464 30.55 5.48 -8.53
CA VAL A 464 29.65 6.25 -7.67
C VAL A 464 29.16 5.35 -6.55
N VAL A 465 29.22 5.83 -5.31
CA VAL A 465 28.59 5.16 -4.17
C VAL A 465 27.60 6.14 -3.54
N THR A 466 26.36 5.73 -3.31
CA THR A 466 25.32 6.62 -2.81
C THR A 466 24.84 6.22 -1.43
N GLN A 467 24.37 7.20 -0.67
CA GLN A 467 23.78 6.99 0.65
C GLN A 467 22.42 6.30 0.52
N TYR A 468 21.63 6.65 -0.49
CA TYR A 468 20.29 6.12 -0.69
C TYR A 468 20.10 5.47 -2.07
N TYR A 469 19.12 4.57 -2.20
CA TYR A 469 18.93 3.74 -3.39
C TYR A 469 18.34 4.55 -4.55
N GLU A 470 17.54 5.57 -4.22
CA GLU A 470 16.94 6.51 -5.15
C GLU A 470 18.03 7.32 -5.86
N GLU A 471 19.07 7.71 -5.12
CA GLU A 471 20.25 8.41 -5.67
C GLU A 471 21.03 7.50 -6.62
N ALA A 472 21.24 6.22 -6.26
CA ALA A 472 21.90 5.26 -7.14
C ALA A 472 21.11 5.04 -8.43
N GLY A 473 19.79 4.84 -8.33
CA GLY A 473 18.92 4.73 -9.49
C GLY A 473 18.89 5.98 -10.36
N ALA A 474 18.98 7.17 -9.76
CA ALA A 474 19.14 8.40 -10.51
C ALA A 474 20.45 8.43 -11.30
N VAL A 475 21.58 8.06 -10.67
CA VAL A 475 22.88 8.04 -11.34
C VAL A 475 22.91 7.00 -12.47
N ASP A 476 22.48 5.77 -12.22
CA ASP A 476 22.47 4.71 -13.22
C ASP A 476 21.60 5.06 -14.43
N HIS A 477 20.43 5.68 -14.20
CA HIS A 477 19.49 5.97 -15.29
C HIS A 477 19.77 7.30 -15.98
N LEU A 478 19.94 8.39 -15.22
CA LEU A 478 20.06 9.75 -15.76
C LEU A 478 21.52 10.17 -16.00
N GLY A 479 22.48 9.47 -15.39
CA GLY A 479 23.91 9.70 -15.56
C GLY A 479 24.55 8.93 -16.72
N ALA A 480 23.91 7.85 -17.19
CA ALA A 480 24.43 7.00 -18.26
C ALA A 480 24.75 7.78 -19.54
N ASP A 481 23.81 8.62 -20.01
CA ASP A 481 23.98 9.45 -21.21
C ASP A 481 25.09 10.50 -21.07
N ARG A 482 25.54 10.77 -19.84
CA ARG A 482 26.63 11.70 -19.52
C ARG A 482 27.98 10.99 -19.33
N GLY A 483 28.02 9.67 -19.51
CA GLY A 483 29.22 8.86 -19.33
C GLY A 483 29.70 8.80 -17.87
N LEU A 484 28.78 8.95 -16.91
CA LEU A 484 29.07 8.71 -15.50
C LEU A 484 29.27 7.20 -15.25
N PRO A 485 30.12 6.82 -14.29
CA PRO A 485 30.32 5.41 -13.96
C PRO A 485 29.12 4.84 -13.20
N ASP A 486 29.02 3.51 -13.19
CA ASP A 486 27.98 2.76 -12.47
C ASP A 486 27.89 3.16 -10.99
N ALA A 487 26.66 3.18 -10.48
CA ALA A 487 26.36 3.48 -9.09
C ALA A 487 26.18 2.21 -8.25
N TYR A 488 26.56 2.34 -6.98
CA TYR A 488 26.40 1.32 -5.96
C TYR A 488 25.79 1.97 -4.72
N SER A 489 24.96 1.26 -3.96
CA SER A 489 24.44 1.76 -2.69
C SER A 489 24.41 0.68 -1.63
N GLY A 490 24.71 1.06 -0.39
CA GLY A 490 24.49 0.21 0.78
C GLY A 490 23.03 0.17 1.22
N HIS A 491 22.14 0.95 0.60
CA HIS A 491 20.76 1.11 1.04
C HIS A 491 19.79 0.15 0.33
N ARG A 492 18.97 -0.55 1.12
CA ARG A 492 17.91 -1.49 0.68
C ARG A 492 18.41 -2.49 -0.38
N GLY A 493 17.62 -2.73 -1.42
CA GLY A 493 17.93 -3.76 -2.40
C GLY A 493 19.18 -3.51 -3.22
N TYR A 494 19.64 -2.25 -3.36
CA TYR A 494 20.88 -1.97 -4.10
C TYR A 494 22.11 -2.63 -3.49
N TRP A 495 22.13 -2.85 -2.17
CA TRP A 495 23.24 -3.54 -1.52
C TRP A 495 23.43 -4.97 -2.05
N TYR A 496 22.33 -5.61 -2.44
CA TYR A 496 22.30 -6.98 -2.96
C TYR A 496 22.70 -7.08 -4.44
N PHE A 497 22.82 -5.96 -5.17
CA PHE A 497 23.24 -5.98 -6.58
C PHE A 497 24.74 -6.23 -6.76
N GLY A 498 25.51 -6.06 -5.68
CA GLY A 498 26.92 -6.35 -5.63
C GLY A 498 27.74 -5.17 -5.11
N ALA A 499 29.02 -5.43 -4.90
CA ALA A 499 29.99 -4.44 -4.47
C ALA A 499 30.79 -3.91 -5.69
N PRO A 500 31.34 -2.69 -5.60
CA PRO A 500 32.33 -2.26 -6.59
C PRO A 500 33.57 -3.17 -6.55
N SER A 501 34.30 -3.30 -7.67
CA SER A 501 35.48 -4.17 -7.74
C SER A 501 36.61 -3.69 -6.81
N ASP A 502 37.41 -4.62 -6.27
CA ASP A 502 38.56 -4.30 -5.40
C ASP A 502 39.64 -3.43 -6.07
N SER A 503 39.59 -3.27 -7.40
CA SER A 503 40.48 -2.40 -8.18
C SER A 503 39.89 -1.02 -8.52
N SER A 504 38.57 -0.87 -8.36
CA SER A 504 37.84 0.37 -8.63
C SER A 504 38.26 1.46 -7.65
N GLY A 505 38.21 2.73 -8.06
CA GLY A 505 38.59 3.90 -7.29
C GLY A 505 39.27 4.96 -8.16
N PRO A 506 39.16 6.25 -7.85
CA PRO A 506 38.55 6.88 -6.66
C PRO A 506 37.02 6.83 -6.63
N VAL A 507 36.41 7.16 -5.48
CA VAL A 507 34.96 7.05 -5.26
C VAL A 507 34.31 8.42 -5.25
N LEU A 508 33.23 8.58 -6.01
CA LEU A 508 32.30 9.69 -5.89
C LEU A 508 31.20 9.29 -4.92
N TYR A 509 31.30 9.73 -3.67
CA TYR A 509 30.28 9.45 -2.67
C TYR A 509 29.18 10.52 -2.70
N VAL A 510 27.94 10.11 -2.97
CA VAL A 510 26.76 10.96 -2.98
C VAL A 510 26.01 10.75 -1.68
N GLY A 511 25.90 11.80 -0.86
CA GLY A 511 25.21 11.68 0.41
C GLY A 511 25.74 12.58 1.51
N SER A 512 24.85 12.88 2.45
CA SER A 512 25.13 13.75 3.60
C SER A 512 26.05 13.11 4.63
N ASP A 513 25.92 11.80 4.87
CA ASP A 513 26.68 11.08 5.89
C ASP A 513 27.83 10.28 5.27
N VAL A 514 29.03 10.86 5.26
CA VAL A 514 30.26 10.17 4.81
C VAL A 514 30.96 9.42 5.95
N ALA A 515 30.44 9.46 7.18
CA ALA A 515 31.14 8.96 8.37
C ALA A 515 31.42 7.47 8.30
N LYS A 516 30.51 6.67 7.73
CA LYS A 516 30.69 5.22 7.55
C LYS A 516 31.86 4.88 6.63
N LEU A 517 32.09 5.65 5.57
CA LEU A 517 33.17 5.39 4.60
C LEU A 517 34.49 6.04 4.98
N LYS A 518 34.45 7.20 5.66
CA LYS A 518 35.63 8.02 5.98
C LYS A 518 36.84 7.24 6.58
N PRO A 519 36.68 6.27 7.51
CA PRO A 519 37.80 5.53 8.07
C PRO A 519 38.63 4.75 7.03
N TYR A 520 37.98 4.28 5.96
CA TYR A 520 38.57 3.40 4.95
C TYR A 520 39.35 4.12 3.85
N PHE A 521 39.40 5.46 3.85
CA PHE A 521 40.08 6.26 2.83
C PHE A 521 41.14 7.16 3.46
N SER A 522 42.21 7.47 2.73
CA SER A 522 43.26 8.38 3.17
C SER A 522 42.93 9.83 2.86
N SER A 523 42.12 10.08 1.82
CA SER A 523 41.65 11.40 1.42
C SER A 523 40.14 11.40 1.27
N VAL A 524 39.48 12.36 1.92
CA VAL A 524 38.03 12.59 1.83
C VAL A 524 37.81 14.09 1.70
N ARG A 525 37.35 14.53 0.52
CA ARG A 525 37.09 15.95 0.25
C ARG A 525 35.70 16.14 -0.34
N LYS A 526 35.03 17.20 0.04
CA LYS A 526 33.79 17.62 -0.63
C LYS A 526 34.17 18.22 -1.99
N ALA A 527 33.52 17.79 -3.06
CA ALA A 527 33.85 18.20 -4.42
C ALA A 527 32.74 19.05 -5.05
N ALA A 528 31.48 18.70 -4.82
CA ALA A 528 30.33 19.42 -5.35
C ALA A 528 29.15 19.33 -4.37
N ARG A 529 28.05 20.01 -4.71
CA ARG A 529 26.78 19.93 -3.98
C ARG A 529 25.62 20.14 -4.96
N ALA A 530 24.61 19.28 -4.88
CA ALA A 530 23.39 19.42 -5.65
C ALA A 530 22.74 20.78 -5.36
N ALA A 531 22.43 21.53 -6.42
CA ALA A 531 21.81 22.84 -6.31
C ALA A 531 20.40 22.70 -5.74
N GLY A 532 20.12 23.40 -4.64
CA GLY A 532 18.78 23.49 -4.07
C GLY A 532 17.91 24.53 -4.78
N GLY A 533 16.66 24.65 -4.34
CA GLY A 533 15.76 25.71 -4.79
C GLY A 533 14.66 25.99 -3.77
N PRO A 534 13.72 26.92 -4.06
CA PRO A 534 12.51 27.06 -3.25
C PRO A 534 11.81 25.71 -3.16
N GLY A 535 11.23 25.37 -2.00
CA GLY A 535 10.46 24.14 -1.74
C GLY A 535 11.31 22.90 -1.49
N GLU A 536 10.82 21.99 -0.65
CA GLU A 536 11.59 20.81 -0.23
C GLU A 536 11.71 19.74 -1.33
N SER A 537 12.93 19.23 -1.51
CA SER A 537 13.24 17.98 -2.23
C SER A 537 14.33 17.24 -1.48
N TYR A 538 14.31 15.92 -1.56
CA TYR A 538 15.36 15.06 -1.00
C TYR A 538 16.74 15.30 -1.60
N VAL A 539 16.80 15.91 -2.78
CA VAL A 539 18.05 16.21 -3.50
C VAL A 539 18.71 17.51 -3.02
N ASP A 540 17.98 18.37 -2.32
CA ASP A 540 18.47 19.72 -2.01
C ASP A 540 19.72 19.72 -1.15
N GLY A 541 20.79 20.27 -1.71
CA GLY A 541 22.03 20.43 -0.97
C GLY A 541 22.77 19.13 -0.67
N VAL A 542 22.37 18.00 -1.27
CA VAL A 542 23.08 16.72 -1.17
C VAL A 542 24.53 16.91 -1.64
N PRO A 543 25.54 16.66 -0.79
CA PRO A 543 26.93 16.84 -1.16
C PRO A 543 27.46 15.64 -1.94
N VAL A 544 28.38 15.91 -2.86
CA VAL A 544 29.19 14.89 -3.54
C VAL A 544 30.63 15.01 -3.05
N TRP A 545 31.16 13.90 -2.55
CA TRP A 545 32.50 13.79 -2.00
C TRP A 545 33.39 12.98 -2.93
N VAL A 546 34.68 13.30 -2.97
CA VAL A 546 35.70 12.48 -3.62
C VAL A 546 36.52 11.80 -2.52
N LEU A 547 36.49 10.46 -2.53
CA LEU A 547 37.21 9.61 -1.60
C LEU A 547 38.32 8.86 -2.36
N ASP A 548 39.54 8.93 -1.86
CA ASP A 548 40.72 8.35 -2.52
C ASP A 548 41.68 7.69 -1.52
N GLY A 549 42.58 6.86 -2.04
CA GLY A 549 43.52 6.05 -1.27
C GLY A 549 42.81 5.07 -0.34
N ARG A 550 41.95 4.22 -0.93
CA ARG A 550 41.23 3.17 -0.20
C ARG A 550 42.23 2.25 0.50
N LYS A 551 42.02 2.04 1.81
CA LYS A 551 42.91 1.29 2.72
C LYS A 551 42.60 -0.20 2.79
N GLN A 552 41.39 -0.60 2.39
CA GLN A 552 40.88 -1.97 2.42
C GLN A 552 40.18 -2.30 1.09
N PRO A 553 40.09 -3.57 0.69
CA PRO A 553 39.32 -3.95 -0.49
C PRO A 553 37.81 -3.69 -0.28
N TRP A 554 37.07 -3.51 -1.38
CA TRP A 554 35.62 -3.33 -1.32
C TRP A 554 34.93 -4.60 -0.79
N SER A 555 35.48 -5.77 -1.10
CA SER A 555 35.00 -7.06 -0.58
C SER A 555 35.01 -7.17 0.96
N GLU A 556 35.78 -6.34 1.66
CA GLU A 556 35.74 -6.20 3.12
C GLU A 556 34.79 -5.10 3.56
N ILE A 557 34.91 -3.89 2.99
CA ILE A 557 34.09 -2.73 3.37
C ILE A 557 32.60 -3.01 3.16
N TRP A 558 32.24 -3.69 2.07
CA TRP A 558 30.83 -3.86 1.65
C TRP A 558 30.02 -4.75 2.58
N LYS A 559 30.66 -5.70 3.27
CA LYS A 559 29.99 -6.67 4.16
C LYS A 559 29.18 -5.98 5.26
N ASP A 560 29.75 -4.93 5.84
CA ASP A 560 29.17 -4.20 6.97
C ASP A 560 28.55 -2.86 6.54
N TYR A 561 28.55 -2.55 5.24
CA TYR A 561 28.05 -1.28 4.73
C TYR A 561 26.54 -1.28 4.50
N GLY A 562 25.94 -2.46 4.30
CA GLY A 562 24.51 -2.62 4.01
C GLY A 562 23.59 -2.15 5.14
N HIS A 563 22.50 -1.48 4.79
CA HIS A 563 21.41 -1.12 5.71
C HIS A 563 20.06 -1.02 4.99
N LEU A 564 18.98 -1.33 5.71
CA LEU A 564 17.60 -1.22 5.20
C LEU A 564 16.90 0.10 5.58
N SER A 565 17.47 0.84 6.55
CA SER A 565 16.92 2.07 7.14
C SER A 565 17.46 3.35 6.55
#